data_AF-A0A8T8T0B1-F1
#
_entry.id   AF-A0A8T8T0B1-F1
#
_cell.length_a   1.000
_cell.length_b   1.000
_cell.length_c   1.000
_cell.angle_alpha   90.00
_cell.angle_beta   90.00
_cell.angle_gamma   90.00
#
_symmetry.space_group_name_H-M   'P 1'
#
loop_
_entity.id
_entity.type
_entity.pdbx_description
1 polymer ?
#
loop_
_entity_poly.entity_id
_entity_poly.type
_entity_poly.pdbx_seq_one_letter_code
_entity_poly.pdbx_strand_id
1 'polypeptide(L)'
;MPYLGVAANLCAYSIFETQQPPGQYDSNSTRVVEDGRIFTLEDGDLPELRYWLLLGSRREFTVLVHANTSYVPTVATDPKNPRAGRGTTNSPRPLATEDYVATLDDSPNMDRSLGQPNIVDYGSSIVNRTWTDSKGATHPIQDGDYRMLVRLLRLNSDPSQERSYDSYLSPMFRIRQKKNSTFHPHPLL
;
A
#
# COMPACT_ATOMS: atom_id res chain seq x y z
N MET A 1 -17.56 -31.88 1.66
CA MET A 1 -16.48 -31.93 2.67
C MET A 1 -15.15 -31.68 1.95
N PRO A 2 -14.60 -30.46 1.95
CA PRO A 2 -13.24 -30.26 1.44
C PRO A 2 -12.23 -30.96 2.37
N TYR A 3 -11.18 -31.53 1.79
CA TYR A 3 -10.13 -32.28 2.49
C TYR A 3 -9.40 -31.36 3.48
N LEU A 4 -9.45 -31.68 4.78
CA LEU A 4 -8.96 -30.82 5.89
C LEU A 4 -7.50 -30.34 5.69
N GLY A 5 -6.66 -31.13 5.01
CA GLY A 5 -5.26 -30.80 4.75
C GLY A 5 -5.04 -29.75 3.65
N VAL A 6 -5.97 -29.57 2.70
CA VAL A 6 -5.82 -28.59 1.60
C VAL A 6 -6.21 -27.20 2.07
N ALA A 7 -7.27 -27.09 2.86
CA ALA A 7 -7.73 -25.80 3.39
C ALA A 7 -6.71 -25.16 4.36
N ALA A 8 -6.06 -25.98 5.20
CA ALA A 8 -5.02 -25.54 6.13
C ALA A 8 -3.72 -25.10 5.43
N ASN A 9 -3.50 -25.51 4.18
CA ASN A 9 -2.32 -25.11 3.42
C ASN A 9 -2.55 -23.77 2.70
N LEU A 10 -3.77 -23.53 2.18
CA LEU A 10 -4.08 -22.30 1.42
C LEU A 10 -3.89 -20.99 2.21
N CYS A 11 -4.06 -21.01 3.54
CA CYS A 11 -3.81 -19.85 4.39
C CYS A 11 -2.32 -19.55 4.64
N ALA A 12 -1.41 -20.46 4.25
CA ALA A 12 0.03 -20.30 4.39
C ALA A 12 0.73 -19.81 3.11
N TYR A 13 0.02 -19.78 1.97
CA TYR A 13 0.59 -19.29 0.71
C TYR A 13 0.64 -17.76 0.67
N SER A 14 1.73 -17.25 0.10
CA SER A 14 1.85 -15.85 -0.31
C SER A 14 0.78 -15.53 -1.35
N ILE A 15 0.19 -14.35 -1.24
CA ILE A 15 -0.76 -13.84 -2.24
C ILE A 15 -0.03 -13.00 -3.27
N PHE A 16 0.99 -12.25 -2.84
CA PHE A 16 1.81 -11.49 -3.77
C PHE A 16 2.57 -12.41 -4.72
N GLU A 17 2.67 -11.97 -5.98
CA GLU A 17 3.60 -12.57 -6.94
C GLU A 17 5.04 -12.38 -6.48
N THR A 18 5.80 -13.46 -6.51
CA THR A 18 7.17 -13.52 -6.00
C THR A 18 8.20 -13.07 -7.01
N GLN A 19 7.91 -13.23 -8.31
CA GLN A 19 8.82 -12.80 -9.39
C GLN A 19 8.73 -11.29 -9.62
N GLN A 20 7.58 -10.70 -9.34
CA GLN A 20 7.31 -9.27 -9.47
C GLN A 20 6.75 -8.73 -8.15
N PRO A 21 7.63 -8.42 -7.18
CA PRO A 21 7.19 -7.95 -5.88
C PRO A 21 6.51 -6.58 -6.00
N PRO A 22 5.62 -6.24 -5.04
CA PRO A 22 5.04 -4.91 -4.95
C PRO A 22 6.08 -3.80 -4.97
N GLY A 23 5.69 -2.63 -5.48
CA GLY A 23 6.58 -1.51 -5.60
C GLY A 23 5.86 -0.18 -5.61
N GLN A 24 6.53 0.84 -5.10
CA GLN A 24 6.15 2.22 -5.34
C GLN A 24 6.65 2.65 -6.71
N TYR A 25 5.84 3.41 -7.43
CA TYR A 25 6.12 3.98 -8.73
C TYR A 25 5.86 5.48 -8.70
N ASP A 26 6.65 6.21 -9.49
CA ASP A 26 6.42 7.63 -9.74
C ASP A 26 5.51 7.86 -10.95
N SER A 27 5.22 9.13 -11.23
CA SER A 27 4.39 9.57 -12.35
C SER A 27 4.92 9.15 -13.73
N ASN A 28 6.21 8.83 -13.85
CA ASN A 28 6.83 8.31 -15.07
C ASN A 28 6.80 6.78 -15.13
N SER A 29 6.04 6.11 -14.25
CA SER A 29 6.02 4.66 -14.10
C SER A 29 7.40 4.06 -13.79
N THR A 30 8.29 4.84 -13.19
CA THR A 30 9.60 4.36 -12.72
C THR A 30 9.47 3.86 -11.28
N ARG A 31 9.97 2.66 -11.01
CA ARG A 31 9.94 2.09 -9.66
C ARG A 31 10.85 2.89 -8.73
N VAL A 32 10.29 3.38 -7.63
CA VAL A 32 11.01 4.02 -6.54
C VAL A 32 11.56 2.92 -5.63
N VAL A 33 12.89 2.86 -5.51
CA VAL A 33 13.60 1.85 -4.71
C VAL A 33 14.28 2.44 -3.48
N GLU A 34 14.45 3.76 -3.43
CA GLU A 34 15.09 4.47 -2.31
C GLU A 34 14.06 5.32 -1.56
N ASP A 35 14.28 5.47 -0.24
CA ASP A 35 13.47 6.36 0.60
C ASP A 35 13.73 7.83 0.22
N GLY A 36 12.70 8.68 0.37
CA GLY A 36 12.82 10.13 0.30
C GLY A 36 12.36 10.79 -1.00
N ARG A 37 11.80 10.05 -1.97
CA ARG A 37 11.18 10.65 -3.16
C ARG A 37 10.09 11.65 -2.73
N ILE A 38 10.17 12.87 -3.28
CA ILE A 38 9.22 13.95 -2.99
C ILE A 38 8.12 13.97 -4.05
N PHE A 39 6.85 13.94 -3.62
CA PHE A 39 5.67 14.10 -4.46
C PHE A 39 4.94 15.40 -4.11
N THR A 40 4.45 16.09 -5.14
CA THR A 40 3.71 17.35 -4.99
C THR A 40 2.19 17.15 -4.93
N LEU A 41 1.70 15.99 -5.36
CA LEU A 41 0.27 15.69 -5.54
C LEU A 41 -0.44 16.60 -6.54
N GLU A 42 0.31 17.24 -7.44
CA GLU A 42 -0.17 18.15 -8.47
C GLU A 42 0.36 17.71 -9.84
N ASP A 43 -0.33 18.11 -10.92
CA ASP A 43 0.10 17.87 -12.30
C ASP A 43 0.46 16.39 -12.62
N GLY A 44 -0.18 15.44 -11.93
CA GLY A 44 0.06 14.00 -12.09
C GLY A 44 1.27 13.44 -11.32
N ASP A 45 1.98 14.25 -10.54
CA ASP A 45 3.07 13.81 -9.64
C ASP A 45 2.51 13.16 -8.37
N LEU A 46 1.91 11.98 -8.57
CA LEU A 46 1.27 11.15 -7.55
C LEU A 46 2.11 9.89 -7.29
N PRO A 47 2.28 9.46 -6.03
CA PRO A 47 2.84 8.15 -5.75
C PRO A 47 1.79 7.07 -6.03
N GLU A 48 2.20 6.03 -6.74
CA GLU A 48 1.39 4.86 -7.02
C GLU A 48 2.04 3.63 -6.39
N LEU A 49 1.26 2.83 -5.69
CA LEU A 49 1.64 1.48 -5.28
C LEU A 49 1.09 0.50 -6.31
N ARG A 50 1.95 -0.36 -6.87
CA ARG A 50 1.54 -1.45 -7.77
C ARG A 50 1.88 -2.80 -7.16
N TYR A 51 0.99 -3.76 -7.32
CA TYR A 51 1.17 -5.11 -6.79
C TYR A 51 0.49 -6.17 -7.66
N TRP A 52 1.10 -7.34 -7.75
CA TRP A 52 0.62 -8.47 -8.54
C TRP A 52 0.18 -9.60 -7.62
N LEU A 53 -0.88 -10.30 -8.03
CA LEU A 53 -1.57 -11.30 -7.23
C LEU A 53 -1.36 -12.68 -7.83
N LEU A 54 -0.59 -13.54 -7.17
CA LEU A 54 -0.44 -14.95 -7.56
C LEU A 54 -1.77 -15.72 -7.32
N LEU A 55 -2.44 -15.40 -6.23
CA LEU A 55 -3.74 -15.94 -5.84
C LEU A 55 -4.74 -14.80 -5.66
N GLY A 56 -6.01 -15.06 -5.89
CA GLY A 56 -7.05 -14.09 -5.54
C GLY A 56 -7.12 -13.85 -4.03
N SER A 57 -7.62 -12.68 -3.62
CA SER A 57 -7.82 -12.32 -2.22
C SER A 57 -9.26 -11.90 -1.97
N ARG A 58 -9.83 -12.31 -0.84
CA ARG A 58 -11.20 -11.89 -0.47
C ARG A 58 -11.28 -10.42 -0.04
N ARG A 59 -10.16 -9.81 0.31
CA ARG A 59 -10.09 -8.40 0.70
C ARG A 59 -8.68 -7.86 0.45
N GLU A 60 -8.64 -6.81 -0.34
CA GLU A 60 -7.49 -5.92 -0.46
C GLU A 60 -7.77 -4.67 0.37
N PHE A 61 -6.74 -4.19 1.05
CA PHE A 61 -6.84 -3.02 1.88
C PHE A 61 -5.52 -2.25 1.85
N THR A 62 -5.52 -1.10 1.18
CA THR A 62 -4.37 -0.22 1.07
C THR A 62 -4.62 1.08 1.82
N VAL A 63 -3.67 1.41 2.70
CA VAL A 63 -3.75 2.58 3.56
C VAL A 63 -2.49 3.43 3.46
N LEU A 64 -2.65 4.73 3.59
CA LEU A 64 -1.57 5.67 3.82
C LEU A 64 -1.24 5.70 5.31
N VAL A 65 0.04 5.59 5.64
CA VAL A 65 0.53 5.61 7.01
C VAL A 65 1.68 6.60 7.16
N HIS A 66 1.90 7.08 8.38
CA HIS A 66 3.09 7.88 8.70
C HIS A 66 4.38 7.06 8.52
N ALA A 67 5.44 7.72 8.05
CA ALA A 67 6.70 7.05 7.71
C ALA A 67 7.41 6.38 8.90
N ASN A 68 7.16 6.84 10.13
CA ASN A 68 7.72 6.34 11.38
C ASN A 68 6.96 5.13 11.95
N THR A 69 6.05 4.52 11.16
CA THR A 69 5.33 3.34 11.60
C THR A 69 6.26 2.21 12.01
N SER A 70 5.85 1.49 13.04
CA SER A 70 6.56 0.30 13.54
C SER A 70 6.03 -1.01 12.93
N TYR A 71 5.20 -0.90 11.90
CA TYR A 71 4.63 -2.03 11.19
C TYR A 71 5.72 -2.91 10.57
N VAL A 72 5.55 -4.23 10.68
CA VAL A 72 6.46 -5.22 10.10
C VAL A 72 5.71 -5.96 8.98
N PRO A 73 6.05 -5.73 7.70
CA PRO A 73 5.38 -6.39 6.57
C PRO A 73 5.79 -7.85 6.45
N THR A 74 4.97 -8.65 5.76
CA THR A 74 5.31 -10.04 5.44
C THR A 74 6.26 -10.15 4.23
N VAL A 75 6.19 -9.20 3.30
CA VAL A 75 7.06 -9.10 2.11
C VAL A 75 8.11 -8.00 2.30
N ALA A 76 9.35 -8.29 1.87
CA ALA A 76 10.48 -7.38 2.03
C ALA A 76 10.43 -6.27 0.98
N THR A 77 10.77 -5.05 1.39
CA THR A 77 10.85 -3.89 0.50
C THR A 77 12.05 -3.97 -0.46
N ASP A 78 13.13 -4.69 -0.09
CA ASP A 78 14.33 -4.89 -0.92
C ASP A 78 14.64 -6.40 -1.10
N PRO A 79 14.73 -6.90 -2.36
CA PRO A 79 15.16 -8.28 -2.64
C PRO A 79 16.63 -8.56 -2.28
N LYS A 80 17.50 -7.53 -2.27
CA LYS A 80 18.95 -7.63 -2.01
C LYS A 80 19.29 -7.53 -0.52
N ASN A 81 18.53 -6.76 0.25
CA ASN A 81 18.50 -6.78 1.71
C ASN A 81 17.10 -7.20 2.19
N PRO A 82 16.76 -8.49 2.13
CA PRO A 82 15.46 -8.96 2.60
C PRO A 82 15.38 -8.81 4.13
N ARG A 83 14.93 -7.65 4.61
CA ARG A 83 14.25 -7.56 5.91
C ARG A 83 12.77 -7.93 5.74
N ALA A 84 12.52 -9.06 5.10
CA ALA A 84 11.37 -9.93 5.35
C ALA A 84 11.80 -11.31 4.87
N GLY A 85 11.78 -12.30 5.75
CA GLY A 85 10.56 -13.09 5.84
C GLY A 85 10.71 -14.47 5.19
N ARG A 86 11.91 -15.07 5.19
CA ARG A 86 12.01 -16.54 5.10
C ARG A 86 11.47 -17.08 6.42
N GLY A 87 10.16 -17.19 6.55
CA GLY A 87 9.50 -17.66 7.77
C GLY A 87 10.01 -16.97 9.04
N THR A 88 10.04 -15.64 9.07
CA THR A 88 10.40 -14.95 10.30
C THR A 88 9.28 -15.19 11.30
N THR A 89 9.64 -15.86 12.39
CA THR A 89 8.84 -16.19 13.59
C THR A 89 8.25 -14.98 14.33
N ASN A 90 8.30 -13.78 13.75
CA ASN A 90 7.72 -12.58 14.31
C ASN A 90 6.32 -12.41 13.73
N SER A 91 5.30 -12.58 14.58
CA SER A 91 3.93 -12.24 14.21
C SER A 91 3.91 -10.78 13.71
N PRO A 92 3.27 -10.47 12.56
CA PRO A 92 3.17 -9.10 12.10
C PRO A 92 2.53 -8.26 13.21
N ARG A 93 3.16 -7.12 13.51
CA ARG A 93 2.66 -6.20 14.52
C ARG A 93 1.46 -5.46 13.93
N PRO A 94 0.29 -5.40 14.62
CA PRO A 94 -0.83 -4.60 14.18
C PRO A 94 -0.42 -3.15 13.95
N LEU A 95 -1.00 -2.51 12.92
CA LEU A 95 -0.84 -1.08 12.68
C LEU A 95 -1.41 -0.30 13.87
N ALA A 96 -0.60 0.60 14.45
CA ALA A 96 -1.07 1.46 15.53
C ALA A 96 -2.04 2.51 14.97
N THR A 97 -3.07 2.88 15.74
CA THR A 97 -4.12 3.80 15.25
C THR A 97 -3.55 5.18 14.91
N GLU A 98 -2.52 5.61 15.64
CA GLU A 98 -1.80 6.87 15.41
C GLU A 98 -0.95 6.88 14.14
N ASP A 99 -0.57 5.72 13.60
CA ASP A 99 0.21 5.62 12.36
C ASP A 99 -0.69 5.76 11.13
N TYR A 100 -1.99 5.51 11.27
CA TYR A 100 -2.95 5.53 10.16
C TYR A 100 -3.29 6.97 9.75
N VAL A 101 -3.27 7.23 8.45
CA VAL A 101 -3.60 8.54 7.88
C VAL A 101 -4.90 8.47 7.08
N ALA A 102 -4.98 7.55 6.11
CA ALA A 102 -6.13 7.46 5.20
C ALA A 102 -6.26 6.05 4.60
N THR A 103 -7.48 5.65 4.26
CA THR A 103 -7.73 4.52 3.36
C THR A 103 -7.57 5.04 1.94
N LEU A 104 -6.75 4.35 1.15
CA LEU A 104 -6.61 4.59 -0.28
C LEU A 104 -7.58 3.69 -1.04
N ASP A 105 -7.57 2.39 -0.70
CA ASP A 105 -8.44 1.37 -1.30
C ASP A 105 -8.89 0.34 -0.24
N ASP A 106 -10.12 -0.16 -0.38
CA ASP A 106 -10.69 -1.27 0.40
C ASP A 106 -11.61 -2.08 -0.52
N SER A 107 -11.01 -3.05 -1.22
CA SER A 107 -11.68 -3.79 -2.28
C SER A 107 -12.03 -5.21 -1.85
N PRO A 108 -13.31 -5.63 -1.93
CA PRO A 108 -13.67 -7.02 -1.74
C PRO A 108 -13.34 -7.83 -3.00
N ASN A 109 -12.91 -9.08 -2.81
CA ASN A 109 -12.73 -10.09 -3.86
C ASN A 109 -11.87 -9.61 -5.05
N MET A 110 -10.56 -9.56 -4.84
CA MET A 110 -9.58 -9.39 -5.91
C MET A 110 -9.29 -10.72 -6.59
N ASP A 111 -9.36 -10.73 -7.92
CA ASP A 111 -8.91 -11.86 -8.73
C ASP A 111 -7.38 -11.92 -8.81
N ARG A 112 -6.86 -13.08 -9.19
CA ARG A 112 -5.43 -13.23 -9.46
C ARG A 112 -5.02 -12.42 -10.70
N SER A 113 -3.76 -12.00 -10.73
CA SER A 113 -3.12 -11.53 -11.95
C SER A 113 -2.99 -12.68 -12.97
N LEU A 114 -3.48 -12.46 -14.17
CA LEU A 114 -3.34 -13.26 -15.39
C LEU A 114 -1.89 -13.33 -15.96
N GLY A 115 -0.97 -12.45 -15.57
CA GLY A 115 0.44 -12.47 -15.95
C GLY A 115 0.69 -12.23 -17.45
N GLN A 116 -0.19 -11.48 -18.12
CA GLN A 116 -0.12 -11.25 -19.57
C GLN A 116 0.64 -9.95 -19.91
N PRO A 117 1.56 -9.95 -20.90
CA PRO A 117 2.46 -8.82 -21.15
C PRO A 117 1.78 -7.53 -21.64
N ASN A 118 0.57 -7.61 -22.19
CA ASN A 118 -0.15 -6.46 -22.76
C ASN A 118 -1.39 -6.07 -21.95
N ILE A 119 -1.61 -6.66 -20.78
CA ILE A 119 -2.75 -6.35 -19.92
C ILE A 119 -2.20 -5.74 -18.64
N VAL A 120 -2.69 -4.54 -18.31
CA VAL A 120 -2.50 -3.97 -16.97
C VAL A 120 -3.28 -4.84 -16.01
N ASP A 121 -2.55 -5.71 -15.33
CA ASP A 121 -3.08 -6.84 -14.58
C ASP A 121 -2.43 -6.89 -13.19
N TYR A 122 -2.28 -5.70 -12.63
CA TYR A 122 -1.85 -5.45 -11.27
C TYR A 122 -2.95 -4.70 -10.54
N GLY A 123 -3.03 -4.89 -9.23
CA GLY A 123 -3.73 -3.93 -8.38
C GLY A 123 -2.88 -2.68 -8.24
N SER A 124 -3.52 -1.53 -8.17
CA SER A 124 -2.85 -0.27 -7.88
C SER A 124 -3.64 0.59 -6.92
N SER A 125 -2.89 1.40 -6.16
CA SER A 125 -3.41 2.38 -5.22
C SER A 125 -2.64 3.68 -5.38
N ILE A 126 -3.35 4.79 -5.45
CA ILE A 126 -2.76 6.11 -5.72
C ILE A 126 -3.06 7.04 -4.55
N VAL A 127 -2.06 7.79 -4.10
CA VAL A 127 -2.30 8.88 -3.13
C VAL A 127 -2.74 10.12 -3.89
N ASN A 128 -4.02 10.46 -3.74
CA ASN A 128 -4.59 11.71 -4.24
C ASN A 128 -4.37 12.86 -3.25
N ARG A 129 -4.64 14.10 -3.69
CA ARG A 129 -4.54 15.31 -2.85
C ARG A 129 -5.48 15.28 -1.64
N THR A 130 -6.56 14.52 -1.73
CA THR A 130 -7.58 14.40 -0.70
C THR A 130 -7.96 12.94 -0.47
N TRP A 131 -8.42 12.63 0.73
CA TRP A 131 -9.04 11.36 1.08
C TRP A 131 -10.45 11.59 1.63
N THR A 132 -11.30 10.58 1.57
CA THR A 132 -12.67 10.65 2.10
C THR A 132 -12.78 9.74 3.31
N ASP A 133 -13.30 10.27 4.42
CA ASP A 133 -13.51 9.50 5.63
C ASP A 133 -14.77 8.63 5.58
N SER A 134 -14.97 7.80 6.60
CA SER A 134 -16.13 6.90 6.69
C SER A 134 -17.48 7.64 6.84
N LYS A 135 -17.46 8.95 7.09
CA LYS A 135 -18.65 9.82 7.15
C LYS A 135 -18.89 10.54 5.82
N GLY A 136 -18.05 10.31 4.81
CA GLY A 136 -18.12 10.95 3.50
C GLY A 136 -17.49 12.34 3.45
N ALA A 137 -16.79 12.79 4.49
CA ALA A 137 -16.12 14.08 4.48
C ALA A 137 -14.75 13.98 3.81
N THR A 138 -14.46 14.95 2.94
CA THR A 138 -13.19 15.04 2.21
C THR A 138 -12.16 15.84 3.01
N HIS A 139 -10.97 15.28 3.16
CA HIS A 139 -9.86 15.87 3.92
C HIS A 139 -8.60 15.98 3.06
N PRO A 140 -7.85 17.09 3.11
CA PRO A 140 -6.59 17.22 2.40
C PRO A 140 -5.50 16.34 3.03
N ILE A 141 -4.72 15.66 2.18
CA ILE A 141 -3.47 15.04 2.59
C ILE A 141 -2.47 16.16 2.91
N GLN A 142 -1.91 16.13 4.11
CA GLN A 142 -0.97 17.15 4.58
C GLN A 142 0.44 16.91 4.02
N ASP A 143 1.26 17.96 4.06
CA ASP A 143 2.69 17.81 3.89
C ASP A 143 3.27 16.91 4.99
N GLY A 144 4.15 15.99 4.62
CA GLY A 144 4.68 15.04 5.59
C GLY A 144 5.45 13.89 4.96
N ASP A 145 5.86 12.96 5.82
CA ASP A 145 6.60 11.76 5.45
C ASP A 145 5.69 10.55 5.64
N TYR A 146 5.52 9.77 4.57
CA TYR A 146 4.51 8.71 4.49
C TYR A 146 5.06 7.41 3.88
N ARG A 147 4.32 6.33 4.08
CA ARG A 147 4.44 5.04 3.39
C ARG A 147 3.05 4.55 2.99
N MET A 148 2.97 3.73 1.95
CA MET A 148 1.75 3.00 1.60
C MET A 148 1.86 1.57 2.11
N LEU A 149 0.85 1.11 2.84
CA LEU A 149 0.73 -0.25 3.34
C LEU A 149 -0.42 -0.95 2.62
N VAL A 150 -0.10 -1.94 1.80
CA VAL A 150 -1.09 -2.86 1.23
C VAL A 150 -1.18 -4.13 2.07
N ARG A 151 -2.41 -4.57 2.32
CA ARG A 151 -2.72 -5.82 3.02
C ARG A 151 -3.71 -6.62 2.19
N LEU A 152 -3.37 -7.88 1.95
CA LEU A 152 -4.18 -8.82 1.19
C LEU A 152 -4.56 -9.98 2.10
N LEU A 153 -5.85 -10.25 2.27
CA LEU A 153 -6.32 -11.33 3.15
C LEU A 153 -6.02 -12.70 2.52
N ARG A 154 -5.28 -13.55 3.22
CA ARG A 154 -4.98 -14.91 2.78
C ARG A 154 -6.25 -15.75 2.69
N LEU A 155 -6.27 -16.66 1.73
CA LEU A 155 -7.41 -17.57 1.53
C LEU A 155 -7.72 -18.33 2.83
N ASN A 156 -9.01 -18.49 3.12
CA ASN A 156 -9.52 -19.17 4.32
C ASN A 156 -8.99 -18.66 5.66
N SER A 157 -8.52 -17.41 5.72
CA SER A 157 -7.97 -16.81 6.94
C SER A 157 -8.97 -15.86 7.62
N ASP A 158 -8.73 -15.57 8.90
CA ASP A 158 -9.60 -14.72 9.73
C ASP A 158 -9.27 -13.24 9.52
N PRO A 159 -10.18 -12.42 8.95
CA PRO A 159 -9.91 -11.00 8.69
C PRO A 159 -9.73 -10.16 9.96
N SER A 160 -10.05 -10.68 11.16
CA SER A 160 -9.83 -9.96 12.41
C SER A 160 -8.37 -10.02 12.89
N GLN A 161 -7.52 -10.84 12.26
CA GLN A 161 -6.17 -11.13 12.72
C GLN A 161 -5.13 -10.56 11.74
N GLU A 162 -4.22 -9.71 12.22
CA GLU A 162 -3.17 -9.13 11.35
C GLU A 162 -2.31 -10.20 10.67
N ARG A 163 -2.03 -11.31 11.35
CA ARG A 163 -1.29 -12.47 10.82
C ARG A 163 -1.97 -13.18 9.63
N SER A 164 -3.24 -12.92 9.40
CA SER A 164 -4.01 -13.48 8.29
C SER A 164 -3.83 -12.71 7.00
N TYR A 165 -3.13 -11.57 7.04
CA TYR A 165 -2.80 -10.78 5.87
C TYR A 165 -1.39 -11.09 5.37
N ASP A 166 -1.25 -11.04 4.06
CA ASP A 166 0.01 -10.83 3.39
C ASP A 166 0.15 -9.33 3.12
N SER A 167 1.28 -8.73 3.48
CA SER A 167 1.43 -7.29 3.48
C SER A 167 2.77 -6.81 2.94
N TYR A 168 2.72 -5.61 2.34
CA TYR A 168 3.89 -4.91 1.85
C TYR A 168 3.81 -3.45 2.29
N LEU A 169 4.96 -2.93 2.72
CA LEU A 169 5.14 -1.54 3.07
C LEU A 169 6.12 -0.89 2.08
N SER A 170 5.67 0.19 1.44
CA SER A 170 6.49 0.90 0.46
C SER A 170 7.73 1.54 1.08
N PRO A 171 8.72 1.91 0.25
CA PRO A 171 9.69 2.94 0.62
C PRO A 171 8.98 4.19 1.17
N MET A 172 9.68 4.91 2.03
CA MET A 172 9.20 6.20 2.52
C MET A 172 9.27 7.22 1.39
N PHE A 173 8.22 8.02 1.29
CA PHE A 173 8.16 9.17 0.41
C PHE A 173 7.67 10.39 1.18
N ARG A 174 7.91 11.56 0.61
CA ARG A 174 7.57 12.83 1.21
C ARG A 174 6.57 13.57 0.35
N ILE A 175 5.54 14.13 0.97
CA ILE A 175 4.57 15.00 0.30
C ILE A 175 4.92 16.45 0.61
N ARG A 176 5.06 17.26 -0.44
CA ARG A 176 5.28 18.72 -0.39
C ARG A 176 4.42 19.39 -1.44
N GLN A 177 3.22 19.79 -1.04
CA GLN A 177 2.30 20.52 -1.89
C GLN A 177 2.85 21.93 -2.13
N LYS A 178 2.78 22.43 -3.36
CA LYS A 178 3.10 23.84 -3.61
C LYS A 178 2.11 24.68 -2.81
N LYS A 179 2.61 25.57 -1.95
CA LYS A 179 1.75 26.59 -1.33
C LYS A 179 1.19 27.44 -2.46
N ASN A 180 -0.13 27.45 -2.62
CA ASN A 180 -0.78 28.51 -3.38
C ASN A 180 -0.47 29.83 -2.67
N SER A 181 0.45 30.60 -3.24
CA SER A 181 0.66 31.99 -2.85
C SER A 181 -0.63 32.73 -3.19
N THR A 182 -1.54 32.87 -2.24
CA THR A 182 -2.61 33.85 -2.33
C THR A 182 -1.96 35.22 -2.29
N PHE A 183 -1.79 35.79 -3.49
CA PHE A 183 -1.39 37.16 -3.68
C PHE A 183 -2.43 38.04 -2.98
N HIS A 184 -2.05 38.67 -1.86
CA HIS A 184 -2.84 39.76 -1.29
C HIS A 184 -2.45 41.03 -2.06
N PRO A 185 -3.33 41.59 -2.92
CA PRO A 185 -3.10 42.93 -3.42
C PRO A 185 -3.14 43.88 -2.23
N HIS A 186 -2.03 44.58 -1.98
CA HIS A 186 -2.03 45.72 -1.07
C HIS A 186 -3.07 46.73 -1.55
N PRO A 187 -3.96 47.24 -0.67
CA PRO A 187 -4.79 48.37 -1.04
C PRO A 187 -3.87 49.57 -1.23
N LEU A 188 -3.87 50.13 -2.45
CA LEU A 188 -3.45 51.50 -2.66
C LEU A 188 -4.45 52.39 -1.93
N LEU A 189 -4.02 53.04 -0.86
CA LEU A 189 -4.42 54.38 -0.43
C LEU A 189 -3.41 54.89 0.60
#